data_AF-A0A3D1WVF5-F1
#
_entry.id   AF-A0A3D1WVF5-F1
#
_cell.length_a   1.000
_cell.length_b   1.000
_cell.length_c   1.000
_cell.angle_alpha   90.00
_cell.angle_beta   90.00
_cell.angle_gamma   90.00
#
_symmetry.space_group_name_H-M   'P 1'
#
loop_
_entity.id
_entity.type
_entity.pdbx_description
1 polymer ?
#
loop_
_entity_poly.entity_id
_entity_poly.type
_entity_poly.pdbx_seq_one_letter_code
_entity_poly.pdbx_strand_id
1 'polypeptide(L)'
;MPYNVRPLGGIGPLPRVWEAQMAESAAGDALFERTGKVSFVQVLPHALQHVLAAFAGIVTPAIIIASVCGLTPQEEAAVIQASLVLSALDIFLQQFPIKGIVGSGLPIVMGASFTFVPALKAVGLELGFEAVLGAQVIGGALVVLFGLLFKRVSFLFPAPVLGTVIFVIGLSLCPVDVASMAGGEGAAEFGSVTNMDRRARDVCRHLYGR
;
A
#
# COMPACT_ATOMS: atom_id res chain seq x y z
N MET A 1 9.18 -14.08 -21.90
CA MET A 1 9.80 -13.38 -23.04
C MET A 1 10.91 -12.49 -22.48
N PRO A 2 12.18 -12.65 -22.90
CA PRO A 2 13.21 -11.68 -22.55
C PRO A 2 13.07 -10.43 -23.42
N TYR A 3 13.14 -9.25 -22.81
CA TYR A 3 13.16 -7.97 -23.51
C TYR A 3 14.51 -7.80 -24.20
N ASN A 4 14.51 -7.77 -25.53
CA ASN A 4 15.68 -7.53 -26.37
C ASN A 4 15.77 -6.04 -26.68
N VAL A 5 16.56 -5.30 -25.90
CA VAL A 5 16.95 -3.92 -26.25
C VAL A 5 18.01 -3.99 -27.35
N ARG A 6 17.60 -3.80 -28.60
CA ARG A 6 18.54 -3.57 -29.70
C ARG A 6 19.26 -2.23 -29.44
N PRO A 7 20.59 -2.19 -29.37
CA PRO A 7 21.29 -0.91 -29.37
C PRO A 7 21.09 -0.28 -30.75
N LEU A 8 20.52 0.94 -30.77
CA LEU A 8 20.44 1.76 -31.97
C LEU A 8 21.86 2.17 -32.36
N GLY A 9 22.50 1.34 -33.19
CA GLY A 9 23.78 1.64 -33.81
C GLY A 9 23.61 2.81 -34.78
N GLY A 10 24.21 3.96 -34.47
CA GLY A 10 24.23 5.10 -35.39
C GLY A 10 24.37 6.49 -34.79
N ILE A 11 24.56 6.65 -33.47
CA ILE A 11 24.73 7.97 -32.86
C ILE A 11 26.22 8.20 -32.62
N GLY A 12 26.76 9.34 -33.09
CA GLY A 12 28.16 9.75 -32.88
C GLY A 12 28.53 9.85 -31.39
N PRO A 13 29.80 10.17 -31.05
CA PRO A 13 30.27 10.14 -29.67
C PRO A 13 29.36 10.98 -28.77
N LEU A 14 28.72 10.29 -27.83
CA LEU A 14 27.69 10.85 -26.97
C LEU A 14 28.31 11.94 -26.06
N PRO A 15 27.60 13.03 -25.78
CA PRO A 15 28.07 14.05 -24.84
C PRO A 15 28.42 13.42 -23.48
N ARG A 16 29.50 13.85 -22.80
CA ARG A 16 29.92 13.27 -21.49
C ARG A 16 28.82 13.25 -20.42
N VAL A 17 27.83 14.12 -20.51
CA VAL A 17 26.65 14.16 -19.63
C VAL A 17 25.74 12.93 -19.86
N TRP A 18 25.63 12.49 -21.10
CA TRP A 18 24.91 11.27 -21.46
C TRP A 18 25.66 10.02 -21.00
N GLU A 19 26.99 9.98 -21.08
CA GLU A 19 27.79 8.88 -20.49
C GLU A 19 27.59 8.78 -18.97
N ALA A 20 27.52 9.92 -18.26
CA ALA A 20 27.21 9.97 -16.84
C ALA A 20 25.78 9.50 -16.53
N GLN A 21 24.78 9.92 -17.32
CA GLN A 21 23.39 9.44 -17.16
C GLN A 21 23.22 7.96 -17.49
N MET A 22 23.99 7.42 -18.44
CA MET A 22 23.98 5.99 -18.78
C MET A 22 24.73 5.16 -17.74
N ALA A 23 25.78 5.69 -17.09
CA ALA A 23 26.43 5.06 -15.94
C ALA A 23 25.55 5.07 -14.68
N GLU A 24 24.81 6.15 -14.44
CA GLU A 24 23.80 6.23 -13.37
C GLU A 24 22.59 5.32 -13.67
N SER A 25 22.18 5.19 -14.93
CA SER A 25 21.12 4.27 -15.36
C SER A 25 21.56 2.80 -15.28
N ALA A 26 22.82 2.48 -15.59
CA ALA A 26 23.39 1.14 -15.43
C ALA A 26 23.60 0.77 -13.94
N ALA A 27 23.91 1.74 -13.08
CA ALA A 27 23.87 1.57 -11.62
C ALA A 27 22.43 1.40 -11.11
N GLY A 28 21.46 2.09 -11.76
CA GLY A 28 20.03 1.89 -11.57
C GLY A 28 19.57 0.47 -11.93
N ASP A 29 20.08 -0.11 -13.03
CA ASP A 29 19.77 -1.48 -13.45
C ASP A 29 20.21 -2.53 -12.41
N ALA A 30 21.34 -2.32 -11.73
CA ALA A 30 21.77 -3.17 -10.61
C ALA A 30 20.89 -3.01 -9.34
N LEU A 31 20.21 -1.87 -9.21
CA LEU A 31 19.22 -1.57 -8.16
C LEU A 31 17.85 -2.24 -8.45
N PHE A 32 17.57 -2.58 -9.72
CA PHE A 32 16.40 -3.32 -10.17
C PHE A 32 16.66 -4.83 -10.37
N GLU A 33 17.91 -5.29 -10.22
CA GLU A 33 18.23 -6.72 -10.21
C GLU A 33 17.76 -7.37 -8.91
N ARG A 34 17.00 -8.47 -9.04
CA ARG A 34 16.46 -9.27 -7.93
C ARG A 34 17.53 -9.83 -6.97
N THR A 35 18.82 -9.72 -7.31
CA THR A 35 19.99 -10.18 -6.52
C THR A 35 21.17 -9.20 -6.61
N GLY A 36 20.91 -7.91 -6.86
CA GLY A 36 21.94 -6.87 -6.82
C GLY A 36 22.44 -6.65 -5.39
N LYS A 37 23.74 -6.87 -5.12
CA LYS A 37 24.35 -6.58 -3.82
C LYS A 37 24.70 -5.09 -3.72
N VAL A 38 23.74 -4.30 -3.23
CA VAL A 38 23.92 -2.89 -2.92
C VAL A 38 24.46 -2.69 -1.50
N SER A 39 25.20 -1.60 -1.27
CA SER A 39 25.75 -1.25 0.05
C SER A 39 24.64 -1.07 1.09
N PHE A 40 24.79 -1.73 2.25
CA PHE A 40 23.83 -1.69 3.36
C PHE A 40 23.47 -0.26 3.79
N VAL A 41 24.40 0.69 3.63
CA VAL A 41 24.23 2.11 4.00
C VAL A 41 23.24 2.84 3.09
N GLN A 42 23.11 2.43 1.83
CA GLN A 42 22.18 3.04 0.86
C GLN A 42 20.79 2.38 0.90
N VAL A 43 20.71 1.09 1.25
CA VAL A 43 19.44 0.35 1.29
C VAL A 43 18.66 0.64 2.57
N LEU A 44 19.35 0.89 3.69
CA LEU A 44 18.73 1.15 4.98
C LEU A 44 17.70 2.31 4.97
N PRO A 45 18.01 3.52 4.44
CA PRO A 45 17.02 4.61 4.40
C PRO A 45 15.82 4.28 3.50
N HIS A 46 16.04 3.60 2.37
CA HIS A 46 14.96 3.19 1.47
C HIS A 46 14.05 2.13 2.10
N ALA A 47 14.62 1.12 2.75
CA ALA A 47 13.87 0.09 3.47
C ALA A 47 13.03 0.72 4.60
N LEU A 48 13.62 1.66 5.35
CA LEU A 48 12.92 2.37 6.41
C LEU A 48 11.75 3.20 5.85
N GLN A 49 11.97 3.96 4.77
CA GLN A 49 10.89 4.71 4.10
C GLN A 49 9.76 3.80 3.62
N HIS A 50 10.10 2.63 3.07
CA HIS A 50 9.10 1.68 2.58
C HIS A 50 8.24 1.12 3.72
N VAL A 51 8.86 0.77 4.84
CA VAL A 51 8.16 0.30 6.05
C VAL A 51 7.30 1.41 6.65
N LEU A 52 7.82 2.63 6.77
CA LEU A 52 7.07 3.77 7.31
C LEU A 52 5.88 4.15 6.42
N ALA A 53 6.04 4.11 5.10
CA ALA A 53 4.95 4.35 4.16
C ALA A 53 3.88 3.26 4.23
N ALA A 54 4.29 1.99 4.31
CA ALA A 54 3.38 0.85 4.46
C ALA A 54 2.62 0.88 5.80
N PHE A 55 3.27 1.32 6.88
CA PHE A 55 2.69 1.38 8.22
C PHE A 55 1.41 2.22 8.25
N ALA A 56 1.43 3.42 7.66
CA ALA A 56 0.24 4.28 7.58
C ALA A 56 -0.91 3.59 6.84
N GLY A 57 -0.60 2.88 5.75
CA GLY A 57 -1.60 2.13 4.97
C GLY A 57 -2.23 0.95 5.71
N ILE A 58 -1.48 0.30 6.60
CA ILE A 58 -1.97 -0.86 7.38
C ILE A 58 -2.81 -0.40 8.57
N VAL A 59 -2.39 0.66 9.26
CA VAL A 59 -3.02 1.11 10.52
C VAL A 59 -4.32 1.88 10.28
N THR A 60 -4.40 2.70 9.22
CA THR A 60 -5.57 3.56 8.98
C THR A 60 -6.89 2.78 8.85
N PRO A 61 -7.00 1.70 8.06
CA PRO A 61 -8.23 0.89 8.00
C PRO A 61 -8.63 0.30 9.36
N ALA A 62 -7.67 -0.12 10.20
CA ALA A 62 -7.96 -0.69 11.51
C ALA A 62 -8.58 0.35 12.45
N ILE A 63 -8.04 1.58 12.47
CA ILE A 63 -8.58 2.70 13.25
C ILE A 63 -9.99 3.07 12.78
N ILE A 64 -10.21 3.14 11.46
CA ILE A 64 -11.53 3.46 10.89
C ILE A 64 -12.57 2.44 11.34
N ILE A 65 -12.27 1.15 11.32
CA ILE A 65 -13.22 0.11 11.74
C ILE A 65 -13.40 0.11 13.26
N ALA A 66 -12.33 0.30 14.03
CA ALA A 66 -12.41 0.33 15.49
C ALA A 66 -13.26 1.49 16.02
N SER A 67 -13.06 2.69 15.45
CA SER A 67 -13.84 3.88 15.79
C SER A 67 -15.34 3.72 15.46
N VAL A 68 -15.65 3.07 14.34
CA VAL A 68 -17.03 2.78 13.92
C VAL A 68 -17.71 1.75 14.82
N CYS A 69 -16.97 0.76 15.30
CA CYS A 69 -17.50 -0.26 16.21
C CYS A 69 -17.58 0.20 17.67
N GLY A 70 -17.09 1.40 18.00
CA GLY A 70 -17.14 1.96 19.35
C GLY A 70 -16.27 1.20 20.37
N LEU A 71 -15.16 0.60 19.93
CA LEU A 71 -14.24 -0.12 20.80
C LEU A 71 -13.60 0.81 21.85
N THR A 72 -13.24 0.25 23.00
CA THR A 72 -12.47 1.00 24.00
C THR A 72 -11.05 1.30 23.47
N PRO A 73 -10.38 2.37 23.95
CA PRO A 73 -9.01 2.69 23.50
C PRO A 73 -8.01 1.54 23.68
N GLN A 74 -8.22 0.71 24.69
CA GLN A 74 -7.42 -0.47 24.99
C GLN A 74 -7.63 -1.58 23.94
N GLU A 75 -8.89 -1.81 23.54
CA GLU A 75 -9.24 -2.79 22.51
C GLU A 75 -8.80 -2.33 21.12
N GLU A 76 -8.96 -1.04 20.80
CA GLU A 76 -8.47 -0.44 19.57
C GLU A 76 -6.96 -0.65 19.42
N ALA A 77 -6.17 -0.36 20.47
CA ALA A 77 -4.74 -0.57 20.46
C ALA A 77 -4.38 -2.07 20.26
N ALA A 78 -5.14 -2.98 20.88
CA ALA A 78 -4.93 -4.42 20.70
C ALA A 78 -5.22 -4.87 19.26
N VAL A 79 -6.28 -4.35 18.62
CA VAL A 79 -6.61 -4.64 17.22
C VAL A 79 -5.54 -4.10 16.27
N ILE A 80 -5.04 -2.89 16.50
CA ILE A 80 -3.96 -2.30 15.70
C ILE A 80 -2.69 -3.16 15.83
N GLN A 81 -2.29 -3.53 17.04
CA GLN A 81 -1.14 -4.40 17.27
C GLN A 81 -1.31 -5.76 16.58
N ALA A 82 -2.48 -6.38 16.70
CA ALA A 82 -2.79 -7.64 16.04
C ALA A 82 -2.70 -7.52 14.51
N SER A 83 -3.23 -6.44 13.92
CA SER A 83 -3.17 -6.21 12.46
C SER A 83 -1.73 -6.04 11.95
N LEU A 84 -0.86 -5.37 12.72
CA LEU A 84 0.54 -5.18 12.37
C LEU A 84 1.31 -6.49 12.41
N VAL A 85 1.07 -7.32 13.43
CA VAL A 85 1.68 -8.65 13.57
C VAL A 85 1.22 -9.57 12.43
N LEU A 86 -0.08 -9.58 12.12
CA LEU A 86 -0.63 -10.39 11.03
C LEU A 86 -0.12 -9.94 9.65
N SER A 87 -0.03 -8.63 9.40
CA SER A 87 0.55 -8.10 8.15
C SER A 87 2.03 -8.43 8.01
N ALA A 88 2.81 -8.35 9.10
CA ALA A 88 4.22 -8.76 9.08
C ALA A 88 4.37 -10.26 8.78
N LEU A 89 3.50 -11.10 9.35
CA LEU A 89 3.48 -12.53 9.08
C LEU A 89 3.12 -12.83 7.61
N ASP A 90 2.14 -12.10 7.05
CA ASP A 90 1.72 -12.25 5.66
C ASP A 90 2.83 -11.86 4.68
N ILE A 91 3.51 -10.74 4.93
CA ILE A 91 4.69 -10.33 4.16
C ILE A 91 5.79 -11.38 4.25
N PHE A 92 6.07 -11.91 5.45
CA PHE A 92 7.06 -12.97 5.62
C PHE A 92 6.70 -14.24 4.84
N LEU A 93 5.43 -14.65 4.90
CA LEU A 93 4.92 -15.79 4.15
C LEU A 93 5.00 -15.58 2.62
N GLN A 94 4.79 -14.35 2.15
CA GLN A 94 4.84 -14.00 0.74
C GLN A 94 6.28 -13.90 0.20
N GLN A 95 7.20 -13.43 1.06
CA GLN A 95 8.63 -13.28 0.81
C GLN A 95 9.38 -14.62 0.78
N PHE A 96 9.04 -15.54 1.69
CA PHE A 96 9.68 -16.85 1.80
C PHE A 96 8.78 -17.94 1.20
N PRO A 97 8.94 -18.29 -0.10
CA PRO A 97 8.08 -19.28 -0.73
C PRO A 97 8.31 -20.65 -0.11
N ILE A 98 7.32 -21.16 0.64
CA ILE A 98 7.38 -22.50 1.20
C ILE A 98 6.94 -23.49 0.11
N LYS A 99 7.88 -24.31 -0.37
CA LYS A 99 7.65 -25.39 -1.36
C LYS A 99 7.05 -24.94 -2.71
N GLY A 100 7.16 -23.66 -3.07
CA GLY A 100 6.69 -23.15 -4.37
C GLY A 100 5.16 -23.18 -4.58
N ILE A 101 4.39 -23.42 -3.51
CA ILE A 101 2.92 -23.47 -3.52
C ILE A 101 2.33 -22.24 -2.82
N VAL A 102 3.02 -21.70 -1.81
CA VAL A 102 2.60 -20.53 -1.03
C VAL A 102 3.73 -19.50 -1.07
N GLY A 103 3.39 -18.28 -1.50
CA GLY A 103 4.33 -17.15 -1.62
C GLY A 103 4.88 -16.95 -3.03
N SER A 104 4.93 -15.70 -3.48
CA SER A 104 5.45 -15.33 -4.81
C SER A 104 6.98 -15.26 -4.86
N GLY A 105 7.65 -15.23 -3.71
CA GLY A 105 9.09 -15.00 -3.61
C GLY A 105 9.50 -13.61 -4.11
N LEU A 106 8.55 -12.67 -4.13
CA LEU A 106 8.75 -11.28 -4.54
C LEU A 106 8.64 -10.36 -3.32
N PRO A 107 9.34 -9.22 -3.30
CA PRO A 107 9.15 -8.15 -2.32
C PRO A 107 7.81 -7.46 -2.53
N ILE A 108 6.77 -8.07 -1.95
CA ILE A 108 5.40 -7.58 -1.98
C ILE A 108 5.04 -7.20 -0.54
N VAL A 109 4.64 -5.94 -0.35
CA VAL A 109 4.06 -5.47 0.90
C VAL A 109 2.58 -5.81 0.87
N MET A 110 2.11 -6.54 1.87
CA MET A 110 0.71 -6.91 2.03
C MET A 110 0.13 -6.33 3.31
N GLY A 111 -1.12 -5.89 3.23
CA GLY A 111 -1.82 -5.20 4.31
C GLY A 111 -3.32 -5.15 4.08
N ALA A 112 -4.03 -4.44 4.96
CA ALA A 112 -5.47 -4.26 4.85
C ALA A 112 -5.82 -3.49 3.56
N SER A 113 -6.76 -4.02 2.78
CA SER A 113 -7.21 -3.38 1.55
C SER A 113 -8.29 -2.34 1.83
N PHE A 114 -8.02 -1.10 1.43
CA PHE A 114 -8.95 0.02 1.52
C PHE A 114 -10.26 -0.19 0.73
N THR A 115 -10.28 -1.12 -0.22
CA THR A 115 -11.47 -1.47 -1.01
C THR A 115 -12.64 -1.96 -0.17
N PHE A 116 -12.36 -2.59 0.97
CA PHE A 116 -13.39 -3.18 1.82
C PHE A 116 -13.85 -2.26 2.94
N VAL A 117 -13.14 -1.16 3.19
CA VAL A 117 -13.44 -0.22 4.29
C VAL A 117 -14.90 0.26 4.28
N PRO A 118 -15.49 0.68 3.14
CA PRO A 118 -16.89 1.11 3.12
C PRO A 118 -17.88 0.00 3.48
N ALA A 119 -17.65 -1.21 2.97
CA ALA A 119 -18.51 -2.37 3.24
C ALA A 119 -18.39 -2.82 4.71
N LEU A 120 -17.17 -2.89 5.24
CA LEU A 120 -16.92 -3.25 6.63
C LEU A 120 -17.43 -2.17 7.60
N LYS A 121 -17.38 -0.88 7.23
CA LYS A 121 -18.00 0.21 8.01
C LYS A 121 -19.51 -0.01 8.13
N ALA A 122 -20.19 -0.37 7.04
CA ALA A 122 -21.63 -0.65 7.07
C ALA A 122 -21.97 -1.86 7.98
N VAL A 123 -21.23 -2.96 7.83
CA VAL A 123 -21.40 -4.17 8.66
C VAL A 123 -21.09 -3.88 10.13
N GLY A 124 -20.03 -3.13 10.41
CA GLY A 124 -19.62 -2.77 11.77
C GLY A 124 -20.63 -1.91 12.51
N LEU A 125 -21.33 -1.00 11.80
CA LEU A 125 -22.39 -0.16 12.38
C LEU A 125 -23.62 -0.97 12.77
N GLU A 126 -24.00 -1.97 11.97
CA GLU A 126 -25.26 -2.72 12.15
C GLU A 126 -25.09 -3.97 13.02
N LEU A 127 -23.95 -4.66 12.89
CA LEU A 127 -23.72 -5.99 13.44
C LEU A 127 -22.51 -6.07 14.39
N GLY A 128 -21.73 -5.00 14.50
CA GLY A 128 -20.59 -4.90 15.41
C GLY A 128 -19.30 -5.55 14.92
N PHE A 129 -18.28 -5.51 15.78
CA PHE A 129 -16.91 -5.93 15.45
C PHE A 129 -16.78 -7.45 15.19
N GLU A 130 -17.53 -8.27 15.91
CA GLU A 130 -17.51 -9.73 15.75
C GLU A 130 -17.98 -10.15 14.34
N ALA A 131 -19.03 -9.48 13.84
CA ALA A 131 -19.54 -9.71 12.49
C ALA A 131 -18.54 -9.28 11.41
N VAL A 132 -17.77 -8.22 11.65
CA VAL A 132 -16.68 -7.78 10.75
C VAL A 132 -15.61 -8.87 10.65
N LEU A 133 -15.18 -9.45 11.76
CA LEU A 133 -14.21 -10.55 11.76
C LEU A 133 -14.75 -11.80 11.04
N GLY A 134 -16.02 -12.17 11.29
CA GLY A 134 -16.68 -13.28 10.60
C GLY A 134 -16.78 -13.05 9.08
N ALA A 135 -17.16 -11.85 8.66
CA ALA A 135 -17.21 -11.45 7.26
C ALA A 135 -15.83 -11.52 6.60
N GLN A 136 -14.77 -11.13 7.31
CA GLN A 136 -13.40 -11.20 6.82
C GLN A 136 -12.94 -12.64 6.58
N VAL A 137 -13.26 -13.57 7.49
CA VAL A 137 -12.90 -15.00 7.36
C VAL A 137 -13.63 -15.63 6.17
N ILE A 138 -14.93 -15.39 6.03
CA ILE A 138 -15.72 -15.91 4.92
C ILE A 138 -15.25 -15.29 3.59
N GLY A 139 -15.02 -13.98 3.58
CA GLY A 139 -14.48 -13.26 2.42
C GLY A 139 -13.12 -13.80 1.98
N GLY A 140 -12.20 -14.05 2.93
CA GLY A 140 -10.91 -14.66 2.67
C GLY A 140 -11.02 -16.06 2.06
N ALA A 141 -11.90 -16.90 2.60
CA ALA A 141 -12.14 -18.24 2.05
C ALA A 141 -12.69 -18.19 0.62
N LEU A 142 -13.60 -17.27 0.32
CA LEU A 142 -14.12 -17.05 -1.02
C LEU A 142 -13.01 -16.57 -1.97
N VAL A 143 -12.16 -15.62 -1.54
CA VAL A 143 -11.04 -15.13 -2.36
C VAL A 143 -10.07 -16.25 -2.69
N VAL A 144 -9.76 -17.15 -1.74
CA VAL A 144 -8.91 -18.33 -2.01
C VAL A 144 -9.57 -19.23 -3.07
N LEU A 145 -10.87 -19.49 -2.95
CA LEU A 145 -11.62 -20.29 -3.92
C LEU A 145 -11.60 -19.65 -5.32
N PHE A 146 -11.87 -18.34 -5.42
CA PHE A 146 -11.79 -17.59 -6.68
C PHE A 146 -10.37 -17.53 -7.23
N GLY A 147 -9.36 -17.45 -6.37
CA GLY A 147 -7.94 -17.47 -6.74
C GLY A 147 -7.55 -18.75 -7.50
N LEU A 148 -8.10 -19.90 -7.10
CA LEU A 148 -7.89 -21.17 -7.80
C LEU A 148 -8.52 -21.17 -9.21
N LEU A 149 -9.65 -20.49 -9.38
CA LEU A 149 -10.38 -20.38 -10.65
C LEU A 149 -9.92 -19.19 -11.51
N PHE A 150 -9.04 -18.32 -10.98
CA PHE A 150 -8.65 -17.04 -11.57
C PHE A 150 -8.13 -17.16 -13.01
N LYS A 151 -7.37 -18.23 -13.31
CA LYS A 151 -6.84 -18.50 -14.67
C LYS A 151 -7.92 -18.59 -15.75
N ARG A 152 -9.16 -18.92 -15.39
CA ARG A 152 -10.29 -19.04 -16.33
C ARG A 152 -11.07 -17.74 -16.49
N VAL A 153 -11.00 -16.85 -15.49
CA VAL A 153 -11.78 -15.60 -15.40
C VAL A 153 -10.95 -14.37 -15.79
N SER A 154 -9.61 -14.49 -15.84
CA SER A 154 -8.70 -13.38 -16.16
C SER A 154 -8.93 -12.73 -17.53
N PHE A 155 -9.69 -13.36 -18.43
CA PHE A 155 -10.12 -12.75 -19.70
C PHE A 155 -11.17 -11.63 -19.50
N LEU A 156 -11.95 -11.66 -18.41
CA LEU A 156 -12.97 -10.64 -18.12
C LEU A 156 -12.38 -9.32 -17.58
N PHE A 157 -11.12 -9.33 -17.13
CA PHE A 157 -10.45 -8.17 -16.54
C PHE A 157 -9.25 -7.74 -17.40
N PRO A 158 -9.48 -7.13 -18.57
CA PRO A 158 -8.40 -6.56 -19.36
C PRO A 158 -7.74 -5.39 -18.60
N ALA A 159 -6.47 -5.11 -18.90
CA ALA A 159 -5.66 -4.10 -18.20
C ALA A 159 -6.33 -2.72 -17.99
N PRO A 160 -7.15 -2.20 -18.92
CA PRO A 160 -7.87 -0.94 -18.71
C PRO A 160 -8.85 -0.99 -17.53
N VAL A 161 -9.54 -2.12 -17.32
CA VAL A 161 -10.55 -2.26 -16.25
C VAL A 161 -9.89 -2.26 -14.89
N LEU A 162 -8.78 -2.99 -14.74
CA LEU A 162 -7.99 -3.01 -13.52
C LEU A 162 -7.48 -1.60 -13.16
N GLY A 163 -7.01 -0.85 -14.16
CA GLY A 163 -6.59 0.54 -13.98
C GLY A 163 -7.73 1.45 -13.51
N THR A 164 -8.91 1.35 -14.12
CA THR A 164 -10.09 2.14 -13.70
C THR A 164 -10.54 1.77 -12.29
N VAL A 165 -10.55 0.49 -11.92
CA VAL A 165 -10.93 0.06 -10.56
C VAL A 165 -9.96 0.63 -9.52
N ILE A 166 -8.65 0.52 -9.75
CA ILE A 166 -7.63 1.09 -8.84
C ILE A 166 -7.78 2.61 -8.73
N PHE A 167 -8.07 3.30 -9.84
CA PHE A 167 -8.32 4.74 -9.84
C PHE A 167 -9.56 5.11 -9.00
N VAL A 168 -10.67 4.37 -9.15
CA VAL A 168 -11.89 4.57 -8.36
C VAL A 168 -11.64 4.32 -6.87
N ILE A 169 -10.83 3.30 -6.52
CA ILE A 169 -10.45 3.04 -5.12
C ILE A 169 -9.70 4.25 -4.55
N GLY A 170 -8.76 4.83 -5.31
CA GLY A 170 -8.06 6.05 -4.91
C GLY A 170 -8.99 7.24 -4.72
N LEU A 171 -9.94 7.45 -5.64
CA LEU A 171 -10.95 8.51 -5.51
C LEU A 171 -11.87 8.32 -4.30
N SER A 172 -12.18 7.07 -3.94
CA SER A 172 -12.99 6.75 -2.76
C SER A 172 -12.27 7.05 -1.44
N LEU A 173 -10.94 7.20 -1.45
CA LEU A 173 -10.14 7.50 -0.26
C LEU A 173 -9.91 9.00 -0.05
N CYS A 174 -9.97 9.79 -1.12
CA CYS A 174 -9.91 11.24 -1.07
C CYS A 174 -10.77 11.88 0.04
N PRO A 175 -12.06 11.50 0.26
CA PRO A 175 -12.85 12.05 1.36
C PRO A 175 -12.32 11.69 2.75
N VAL A 176 -11.75 10.49 2.93
CA VAL A 176 -11.16 10.05 4.20
C VAL A 176 -9.88 10.85 4.50
N ASP A 177 -9.06 11.10 3.47
CA ASP A 177 -7.86 11.92 3.59
C ASP A 177 -8.22 13.38 3.91
N VAL A 178 -9.23 13.93 3.22
CA VAL A 178 -9.71 15.29 3.49
C VAL A 178 -10.33 15.40 4.88
N ALA A 179 -11.12 14.43 5.32
CA ALA A 179 -11.68 14.39 6.68
C ALA A 179 -10.55 14.31 7.72
N SER A 180 -9.52 13.51 7.46
CA SER A 180 -8.33 13.43 8.28
C SER A 180 -7.59 14.77 8.34
N MET A 181 -7.43 15.47 7.20
CA MET A 181 -6.81 16.80 7.14
C MET A 181 -7.65 17.88 7.86
N ALA A 182 -8.98 17.77 7.77
CA ALA A 182 -9.95 18.71 8.35
C ALA A 182 -10.05 18.66 9.89
N GLY A 183 -9.36 17.71 10.54
CA GLY A 183 -9.33 17.56 12.00
C GLY A 183 -9.89 16.23 12.52
N GLY A 184 -10.35 15.33 11.64
CA GLY A 184 -10.93 14.03 11.99
C GLY A 184 -12.46 14.08 12.18
N GLU A 185 -13.18 13.06 11.68
CA GLU A 185 -14.65 12.94 11.82
C GLU A 185 -15.05 13.10 13.31
N GLY A 186 -15.72 14.20 13.66
CA GLY A 186 -16.21 14.47 15.02
C GLY A 186 -15.47 15.54 15.83
N ALA A 187 -14.42 16.20 15.30
CA ALA A 187 -13.76 17.30 16.00
C ALA A 187 -14.62 18.59 16.03
N ALA A 188 -14.58 19.33 17.14
CA ALA A 188 -15.33 20.60 17.32
C ALA A 188 -14.97 21.70 16.29
N GLU A 189 -13.84 21.54 15.59
CA GLU A 189 -13.33 22.43 14.53
C GLU A 189 -13.25 21.71 13.17
N PHE A 190 -14.13 20.73 12.90
CA PHE A 190 -14.17 20.03 11.62
C PHE A 190 -14.41 21.02 10.47
N GLY A 191 -13.44 21.14 9.57
CA GLY A 191 -13.52 22.05 8.42
C GLY A 191 -13.16 23.52 8.71
N SER A 192 -12.58 23.84 9.88
CA SER A 192 -11.96 25.15 10.14
C SER A 192 -10.87 25.42 9.09
N VAL A 193 -11.03 26.49 8.31
CA VAL A 193 -10.05 26.93 7.28
C VAL A 193 -8.66 27.09 7.90
N THR A 194 -8.62 27.48 9.18
CA THR A 194 -7.42 27.60 10.01
C THR A 194 -6.69 26.26 10.22
N ASN A 195 -7.41 25.15 10.42
CA ASN A 195 -6.80 23.83 10.61
C ASN A 195 -6.28 23.24 9.30
N MET A 196 -7.06 23.38 8.22
CA MET A 196 -6.61 22.95 6.88
C MET A 196 -5.39 23.73 6.42
N ASP A 197 -5.37 25.06 6.59
CA ASP A 197 -4.25 25.91 6.22
C ASP A 197 -3.02 25.70 7.12
N ARG A 198 -3.20 25.45 8.42
CA ARG A 198 -2.10 25.09 9.34
C ARG A 198 -1.45 23.78 8.90
N ARG A 199 -2.25 22.76 8.57
CA ARG A 199 -1.76 21.45 8.15
C ARG A 199 -1.17 21.48 6.75
N ALA A 200 -1.75 22.25 5.83
CA ALA A 200 -1.16 22.50 4.51
C ALA A 200 0.21 23.19 4.63
N ARG A 201 0.35 24.16 5.54
CA ARG A 201 1.65 24.80 5.82
C ARG A 201 2.66 23.86 6.46
N ASP A 202 2.25 22.98 7.36
CA ASP A 202 3.15 21.99 7.96
C ASP A 202 3.63 20.96 6.93
N VAL A 203 2.75 20.48 6.04
CA VAL A 203 3.13 19.63 4.91
C VAL A 203 4.10 20.36 4.00
N CYS A 204 3.82 21.62 3.66
CA CYS A 204 4.70 22.43 2.82
C CYS A 204 6.07 22.65 3.47
N ARG A 205 6.12 22.85 4.80
CA ARG A 205 7.35 22.99 5.58
C ARG A 205 8.17 21.70 5.62
N HIS A 206 7.52 20.55 5.73
CA HIS A 206 8.16 19.23 5.66
C HIS A 206 8.70 18.93 4.25
N LEU A 207 7.96 19.28 3.20
CA LEU A 207 8.37 19.05 1.81
C LEU A 207 9.51 19.99 1.36
N TYR A 208 9.53 21.23 1.86
CA TYR A 208 10.56 22.22 1.51
C TYR A 208 11.70 22.33 2.53
N GLY A 209 11.73 21.49 3.56
CA GLY A 209 12.87 21.35 4.47
C GLY A 209 13.37 22.66 5.06
N ARG A 210 12.47 23.57 5.44
CA ARG A 210 12.80 24.83 6.12
C ARG A 210 12.36 24.83 7.58
#